data_AF-A0A2P4XZ96-F1
#
_entry.id   AF-A0A2P4XZ96-F1
#
_cell.length_a   1.000
_cell.length_b   1.000
_cell.length_c   1.000
_cell.angle_alpha   90.00
_cell.angle_beta   90.00
_cell.angle_gamma   90.00
#
_symmetry.space_group_name_H-M   'P 1'
#
loop_
_entity.id
_entity.type
_entity.pdbx_description
1 polymer ?
#
loop_
_entity_poly.entity_id
_entity_poly.type
_entity_poly.pdbx_seq_one_letter_code
_entity_poly.pdbx_strand_id
1 'polypeptide(L)'
;MAFTMQTQVDVASPASLSLRATPASPQVVPASTPTRRKLKKSEPNNSALVLVAVIFFGVLLALLLMAFFAYAPLLCASWLGIFYVIGLYVSTESKWRWHDAQEFENRFWTATAFMFSAAVLYIKDSPLAVGQWNSTLGLVLVFGFTSSVHYFDRFLHRQKISRRPRLKETTRQLSHNLFKYKATAEEKTQLVMECVSRIDRHYLPSTINNMINHAEVKRRELKIYRILAGAAKDELNYIMTHTQLALLFYKVKDHSRVREDQSRTLILDLLCTTRLADLSVMSRALLLDALMVMKISAHPMAEKWVRNIILKTQGDDLSNLKMYTDAKGDIHSMHKLVFNDIRDSTIRADILSHIQREASVQIAHMRLGTKRGRTRKQQAWRKVLSDVDDTLYSSGGSYPAGLDTRYPRHTLYPGVLPFYRELDMGTVGPDEWTEDHVGNLVFLSARPHVYKDVSEKKSYAKFAVLHEKMGMHTLPTMLAGNLTSGRAFMWQGDLEPMAQKKFENFSELIVEKFGPDALEAGFFHRVQPMEKMFNYHSKEDLERWRKMNI
;
A
#
# COMPACT_ATOMS: atom_id res chain seq x y z
N MET A 1 25.19 -1.19 47.76
CA MET A 1 24.49 -0.32 48.72
C MET A 1 25.26 0.97 48.82
N ALA A 2 24.78 2.03 48.17
CA ALA A 2 25.20 3.40 48.40
C ALA A 2 24.07 4.30 47.89
N PHE A 3 23.73 5.29 48.71
CA PHE A 3 22.49 6.03 48.72
C PHE A 3 22.33 7.01 47.54
N THR A 4 21.06 7.20 47.22
CA THR A 4 20.41 8.24 46.41
C THR A 4 20.87 9.67 46.70
N MET A 5 21.06 10.46 45.64
CA MET A 5 20.69 11.88 45.62
C MET A 5 20.08 12.22 44.25
N GLN A 6 18.76 12.41 44.26
CA GLN A 6 17.99 12.98 43.15
C GLN A 6 18.29 14.47 43.06
N THR A 7 18.59 14.97 41.85
CA THR A 7 18.54 16.38 41.51
C THR A 7 17.46 16.55 40.44
N GLN A 8 16.31 17.09 40.85
CA GLN A 8 15.28 17.63 39.98
C GLN A 8 15.83 18.90 39.31
N VAL A 9 15.74 18.96 37.99
CA VAL A 9 15.94 20.19 37.22
C VAL A 9 14.59 20.53 36.60
N ASP A 10 13.94 21.55 37.17
CA ASP A 10 12.74 22.17 36.64
C ASP A 10 13.09 22.93 35.35
N VAL A 11 12.49 22.52 34.23
CA VAL A 11 12.57 23.24 32.95
C VAL A 11 11.28 24.02 32.76
N ALA A 12 11.43 25.34 32.78
CA ALA A 12 10.37 26.33 32.62
C ALA A 12 9.72 26.29 31.22
N SER A 13 8.38 26.34 31.21
CA SER A 13 7.54 26.56 30.03
C SER A 13 7.70 27.98 29.47
N PRO A 14 7.74 28.20 28.14
CA PRO A 14 7.64 29.52 27.57
C PRO A 14 6.17 29.94 27.40
N ALA A 15 5.94 31.20 27.75
CA ALA A 15 4.67 31.86 27.94
C ALA A 15 3.83 32.04 26.67
N SER A 16 2.51 31.99 26.88
CA SER A 16 1.45 32.37 25.96
C SER A 16 1.40 33.90 25.75
N LEU A 17 1.44 34.32 24.50
CA LEU A 17 1.20 35.71 24.11
C LEU A 17 -0.31 36.02 24.18
N SER A 18 -0.73 36.71 25.24
CA SER A 18 -2.07 37.30 25.35
C SER A 18 -2.11 38.65 24.60
N LEU A 19 -3.00 38.78 23.62
CA LEU A 19 -3.38 40.09 23.07
C LEU A 19 -4.50 40.70 23.90
N ARG A 20 -4.21 41.89 24.41
CA ARG A 20 -4.93 42.71 25.37
C ARG A 20 -6.15 43.39 24.74
N ALA A 21 -7.28 43.34 25.44
CA ALA A 21 -8.49 44.12 25.15
C ALA A 21 -8.51 45.43 25.98
N THR A 22 -9.06 46.51 25.42
CA THR A 22 -9.38 47.80 26.07
C THR A 22 -10.54 48.49 25.30
N PRO A 23 -11.30 49.45 25.88
CA PRO A 23 -12.71 49.27 26.23
C PRO A 23 -13.71 50.19 25.49
N ALA A 24 -15.00 49.97 25.79
CA ALA A 24 -16.21 50.63 25.29
C ALA A 24 -16.39 52.12 25.64
N SER A 25 -17.15 52.87 24.81
CA SER A 25 -18.46 53.55 25.10
C SER A 25 -18.84 54.56 23.98
N PRO A 26 -20.08 55.10 23.86
CA PRO A 26 -21.42 54.66 24.27
C PRO A 26 -22.47 54.66 23.11
N GLN A 27 -23.65 54.16 23.44
CA GLN A 27 -24.87 53.98 22.63
C GLN A 27 -25.49 55.29 22.08
N VAL A 28 -26.05 55.20 20.87
CA VAL A 28 -27.22 55.99 20.43
C VAL A 28 -28.18 55.07 19.66
N VAL A 29 -29.42 54.99 20.13
CA VAL A 29 -30.64 54.34 19.57
C VAL A 29 -31.79 55.33 19.91
N PRO A 30 -32.96 55.45 19.22
CA PRO A 30 -33.65 54.60 18.22
C PRO A 30 -34.05 55.37 16.92
N ALA A 31 -34.58 54.78 15.83
CA ALA A 31 -35.95 54.23 15.76
C ALA A 31 -36.21 53.34 14.52
N SER A 32 -37.29 52.57 14.67
CA SER A 32 -37.76 51.37 13.98
C SER A 32 -38.21 51.51 12.53
N THR A 33 -37.97 50.45 11.74
CA THR A 33 -38.82 50.07 10.60
C THR A 33 -38.88 48.53 10.51
N PRO A 34 -40.07 47.92 10.29
CA PRO A 34 -40.23 46.49 10.53
C PRO A 34 -39.91 45.59 9.32
N THR A 35 -39.46 44.39 9.65
CA THR A 35 -39.65 43.11 8.93
C THR A 35 -39.06 42.91 7.52
N ARG A 36 -38.03 42.06 7.47
CA ARG A 36 -38.10 40.82 6.67
C ARG A 36 -37.21 39.75 7.30
N ARG A 37 -37.82 38.82 8.06
CA ARG A 37 -37.18 37.57 8.48
C ARG A 37 -36.78 36.80 7.22
N LYS A 38 -35.50 36.85 6.84
CA LYS A 38 -34.93 35.85 5.94
C LYS A 38 -34.88 34.54 6.74
N LEU A 39 -35.76 33.62 6.37
CA LEU A 39 -35.69 32.23 6.80
C LEU A 39 -34.26 31.72 6.63
N LYS A 40 -33.64 31.28 7.73
CA LYS A 40 -32.57 30.28 7.67
C LYS A 40 -33.14 29.10 6.91
N LYS A 41 -32.66 28.90 5.68
CA LYS A 41 -32.92 27.67 4.93
C LYS A 41 -32.19 26.56 5.71
N SER A 42 -32.94 25.79 6.49
CA SER A 42 -32.45 24.60 7.16
C SER A 42 -31.84 23.69 6.10
N GLU A 43 -30.58 23.28 6.30
CA GLU A 43 -29.98 22.20 5.54
C GLU A 43 -30.92 20.98 5.57
N PRO A 44 -31.12 20.29 4.43
CA PRO A 44 -32.10 19.22 4.38
C PRO A 44 -31.66 18.05 5.27
N ASN A 45 -32.67 17.42 5.88
CA ASN A 45 -32.71 16.24 6.74
C ASN A 45 -31.95 14.97 6.27
N ASN A 46 -30.97 15.07 5.37
CA ASN A 46 -30.27 13.91 4.81
C ASN A 46 -29.47 13.14 5.88
N SER A 47 -28.86 13.81 6.86
CA SER A 47 -28.16 13.13 7.96
C SER A 47 -29.13 12.37 8.89
N ALA A 48 -30.27 12.98 9.21
CA ALA A 48 -31.32 12.35 10.00
C ALA A 48 -31.97 11.18 9.27
N LEU A 49 -32.24 11.31 7.96
CA LEU A 49 -32.78 10.23 7.13
C LEU A 49 -31.79 9.06 6.98
N VAL A 50 -30.49 9.35 6.83
CA VAL A 50 -29.45 8.31 6.80
C VAL A 50 -29.34 7.63 8.17
N LEU A 51 -29.38 8.37 9.27
CA LEU A 51 -29.35 7.80 10.62
C LEU A 51 -30.59 6.92 10.87
N VAL A 52 -31.78 7.38 10.49
CA VAL A 52 -33.03 6.60 10.58
C VAL A 52 -32.95 5.36 9.69
N ALA A 53 -32.41 5.46 8.48
CA ALA A 53 -32.20 4.30 7.62
C ALA A 53 -31.21 3.30 8.23
N VAL A 54 -30.09 3.76 8.78
CA VAL A 54 -29.09 2.89 9.46
C VAL A 54 -29.71 2.21 10.67
N ILE A 55 -30.47 2.93 11.50
CA ILE A 55 -31.19 2.36 12.65
C ILE A 55 -32.23 1.35 12.17
N PHE A 56 -33.02 1.68 11.15
CA PHE A 56 -34.04 0.79 10.59
C PHE A 56 -33.43 -0.49 10.03
N PHE A 57 -32.38 -0.39 9.21
CA PHE A 57 -31.66 -1.56 8.69
C PHE A 57 -30.96 -2.34 9.82
N GLY A 58 -30.42 -1.66 10.83
CA GLY A 58 -29.84 -2.30 12.01
C GLY A 58 -30.86 -3.10 12.81
N VAL A 59 -32.04 -2.54 13.05
CA VAL A 59 -33.17 -3.21 13.71
C VAL A 59 -33.68 -4.37 12.85
N LEU A 60 -33.84 -4.18 11.54
CA LEU A 60 -34.27 -5.24 10.62
C LEU A 60 -33.27 -6.40 10.62
N LEU A 61 -31.97 -6.11 10.57
CA LEU A 61 -30.91 -7.11 10.65
C LEU A 61 -30.93 -7.83 12.00
N ALA A 62 -31.12 -7.10 13.10
CA ALA A 62 -31.22 -7.69 14.44
C ALA A 62 -32.44 -8.61 14.56
N LEU A 63 -33.60 -8.19 14.04
CA LEU A 63 -34.81 -9.03 14.01
C LEU A 63 -34.62 -10.28 13.13
N LEU A 64 -33.94 -10.15 11.99
CA LEU A 64 -33.63 -11.28 11.12
C LEU A 64 -32.66 -12.26 11.82
N LEU A 65 -31.63 -11.75 12.50
CA LEU A 65 -30.72 -12.57 13.30
C LEU A 65 -31.47 -13.27 14.44
N MET A 66 -32.34 -12.57 15.16
CA MET A 66 -33.17 -13.15 16.23
C MET A 66 -34.13 -14.22 15.70
N ALA A 67 -34.76 -13.99 14.55
CA ALA A 67 -35.62 -14.98 13.90
C ALA A 67 -34.82 -16.23 13.49
N PHE A 68 -33.61 -16.04 12.95
CA PHE A 68 -32.72 -17.16 12.61
C PHE A 68 -32.23 -17.91 13.86
N PHE A 69 -31.94 -17.20 14.96
CA PHE A 69 -31.63 -17.79 16.26
C PHE A 69 -32.79 -18.57 16.87
N ALA A 70 -34.03 -18.11 16.67
CA ALA A 70 -35.22 -18.82 17.11
C ALA A 70 -35.45 -20.11 16.31
N TYR A 71 -35.10 -20.10 15.02
CA TYR A 71 -35.26 -21.25 14.12
C TYR A 71 -34.13 -22.29 14.25
N ALA A 72 -32.87 -21.82 14.30
CA ALA A 72 -31.66 -22.65 14.27
C ALA A 72 -30.60 -22.21 15.30
N PRO A 73 -30.90 -22.29 16.62
CA PRO A 73 -30.04 -21.76 17.68
C PRO A 73 -28.62 -22.34 17.71
N LEU A 74 -28.44 -23.64 17.46
CA LEU A 74 -27.14 -24.32 17.50
C LEU A 74 -26.27 -23.92 16.30
N LEU A 75 -26.87 -23.84 15.10
CA LEU A 75 -26.17 -23.34 13.92
C LEU A 75 -25.72 -21.90 14.12
N CYS A 76 -26.60 -21.05 14.63
CA CYS A 76 -26.30 -19.65 14.89
C CYS A 76 -25.18 -19.48 15.92
N ALA A 77 -25.23 -20.21 17.04
CA ALA A 77 -24.17 -20.18 18.05
C ALA A 77 -22.82 -20.65 17.48
N SER A 78 -22.82 -21.69 16.65
CA SER A 78 -21.62 -22.20 15.99
C SER A 78 -21.03 -21.17 15.02
N TRP A 79 -21.88 -20.50 14.23
CA TRP A 79 -21.45 -19.44 13.33
C TRP A 79 -20.91 -18.22 14.08
N LEU A 80 -21.54 -17.80 15.18
CA LEU A 80 -20.98 -16.74 16.04
C LEU A 80 -19.58 -17.12 16.55
N GLY A 81 -19.38 -18.36 16.97
CA GLY A 81 -18.07 -18.87 17.37
C GLY A 81 -17.04 -18.80 16.23
N ILE A 82 -17.41 -19.23 15.02
CA ILE A 82 -16.55 -19.15 13.83
C ILE A 82 -16.24 -17.69 13.48
N PHE A 83 -17.24 -16.81 13.44
CA PHE A 83 -17.05 -15.38 13.16
C PHE A 83 -16.22 -14.68 14.23
N TYR A 84 -16.33 -15.08 15.50
CA TYR A 84 -15.47 -14.59 16.56
C TYR A 84 -14.01 -14.99 16.33
N VAL A 85 -13.74 -16.24 15.96
CA VAL A 85 -12.39 -16.70 15.61
C VAL A 85 -11.85 -15.98 14.37
N ILE A 86 -12.67 -15.76 13.34
CA ILE A 86 -12.30 -14.94 12.17
C ILE A 86 -11.99 -13.50 12.61
N GLY A 87 -12.80 -12.90 13.47
CA GLY A 87 -12.58 -11.56 14.01
C GLY A 87 -11.28 -11.46 14.81
N LEU A 88 -10.96 -12.45 15.64
CA LEU A 88 -9.68 -12.53 16.34
C LEU A 88 -8.50 -12.68 15.37
N TYR A 89 -8.65 -13.54 14.35
CA TYR A 89 -7.64 -13.74 13.34
C TYR A 89 -7.35 -12.46 12.55
N VAL A 90 -8.39 -11.78 12.06
CA VAL A 90 -8.26 -10.53 11.31
C VAL A 90 -7.75 -9.39 12.20
N SER A 91 -8.23 -9.26 13.44
CA SER A 91 -7.77 -8.20 14.35
C SER A 91 -6.31 -8.35 14.78
N THR A 92 -5.75 -9.56 14.65
CA THR A 92 -4.33 -9.84 14.91
C THR A 92 -3.47 -9.74 13.65
N GLU A 93 -3.97 -9.21 12.52
CA GLU A 93 -3.14 -8.94 11.33
C GLU A 93 -1.91 -8.08 11.66
N SER A 94 -2.09 -7.09 12.55
CA SER A 94 -0.99 -6.26 13.06
C SER A 94 -0.05 -6.98 14.03
N LYS A 95 -0.45 -8.15 14.55
CA LYS A 95 0.30 -9.02 15.48
C LYS A 95 0.66 -10.33 14.76
N TRP A 96 1.74 -10.25 14.00
CA TRP A 96 2.16 -11.09 12.88
C TRP A 96 2.28 -12.62 13.13
N ARG A 97 2.19 -13.13 14.37
CA ARG A 97 2.37 -14.56 14.70
C ARG A 97 1.49 -15.53 13.89
N TRP A 98 0.29 -15.08 13.49
CA TRP A 98 -0.68 -15.90 12.75
C TRP A 98 -0.71 -15.59 11.24
N HIS A 99 0.03 -14.56 10.81
CA HIS A 99 0.03 -14.02 9.44
C HIS A 99 1.44 -14.04 8.80
N ASP A 100 2.44 -14.61 9.49
CA ASP A 100 3.85 -14.58 9.13
C ASP A 100 4.13 -15.13 7.72
N ALA A 101 3.36 -16.10 7.25
CA ALA A 101 3.49 -16.68 5.91
C ALA A 101 2.13 -16.99 5.28
N GLN A 102 2.08 -16.98 3.94
CA GLN A 102 0.83 -17.28 3.21
C GLN A 102 0.31 -18.69 3.49
N GLU A 103 1.20 -19.67 3.69
CA GLU A 103 0.78 -21.05 3.95
C GLU A 103 -0.07 -21.19 5.21
N PHE A 104 0.17 -20.35 6.23
CA PHE A 104 -0.65 -20.33 7.44
C PHE A 104 -2.04 -19.75 7.17
N GLU A 105 -2.14 -18.67 6.40
CA GLU A 105 -3.44 -18.11 6.00
C GLU A 105 -4.27 -19.13 5.23
N ASN A 106 -3.65 -19.80 4.26
CA ASN A 106 -4.35 -20.79 3.44
C ASN A 106 -4.90 -21.93 4.32
N ARG A 107 -4.11 -22.39 5.31
CA ARG A 107 -4.56 -23.40 6.29
C ARG A 107 -5.70 -22.90 7.15
N PHE A 108 -5.62 -21.66 7.64
CA PHE A 108 -6.67 -21.04 8.44
C PHE A 108 -8.00 -20.96 7.67
N TRP A 109 -7.98 -20.43 6.44
CA TRP A 109 -9.18 -20.31 5.61
C TRP A 109 -9.75 -21.68 5.20
N THR A 110 -8.89 -22.67 4.96
CA THR A 110 -9.33 -24.05 4.68
C THR A 110 -10.02 -24.67 5.91
N ALA A 111 -9.43 -24.54 7.10
CA ALA A 111 -10.03 -25.03 8.34
C ALA A 111 -11.35 -24.32 8.66
N THR A 112 -11.43 -23.02 8.41
CA THR A 112 -12.64 -22.22 8.60
C THR A 112 -13.75 -22.67 7.63
N ALA A 113 -13.43 -22.90 6.35
CA ALA A 113 -14.37 -23.42 5.37
C ALA A 113 -14.89 -24.82 5.73
N PHE A 114 -14.01 -25.67 6.28
CA PHE A 114 -14.40 -26.98 6.80
C PHE A 114 -15.37 -26.85 7.97
N MET A 115 -15.03 -26.05 8.99
CA MET A 115 -15.90 -25.82 10.16
C MET A 115 -17.26 -25.24 9.75
N PHE A 116 -17.26 -24.27 8.83
CA PHE A 116 -18.48 -23.63 8.34
C PHE A 116 -19.38 -24.61 7.58
N SER A 117 -18.82 -25.37 6.63
CA SER A 117 -19.59 -26.35 5.86
C SER A 117 -20.05 -27.53 6.71
N ALA A 118 -19.24 -27.99 7.67
CA ALA A 118 -19.63 -29.01 8.64
C ALA A 118 -20.80 -28.52 9.51
N ALA A 119 -20.76 -27.27 9.99
CA ALA A 119 -21.85 -26.67 10.75
C ALA A 119 -23.16 -26.65 9.95
N VAL A 120 -23.09 -26.23 8.68
CA VAL A 120 -24.27 -26.20 7.79
C VAL A 120 -24.82 -27.59 7.50
N LEU A 121 -23.97 -28.61 7.32
CA LEU A 121 -24.42 -29.91 6.83
C LEU A 121 -24.75 -30.91 7.95
N TYR A 122 -24.23 -30.71 9.17
CA TYR A 122 -24.36 -31.68 10.26
C TYR A 122 -25.06 -31.15 11.52
N ILE A 123 -25.24 -29.84 11.69
CA ILE A 123 -25.98 -29.37 12.87
C ILE A 123 -27.48 -29.66 12.68
N LYS A 124 -28.10 -30.22 13.73
CA LYS A 124 -29.47 -30.76 13.71
C LYS A 124 -30.53 -29.74 13.27
N ASP A 125 -30.38 -28.49 13.68
CA ASP A 125 -31.31 -27.40 13.38
C ASP A 125 -30.95 -26.60 12.12
N SER A 126 -29.93 -27.04 11.37
CA SER A 126 -29.59 -26.43 10.10
C SER A 126 -30.65 -26.75 9.03
N PRO A 127 -31.08 -25.77 8.22
CA PRO A 127 -32.02 -26.00 7.11
C PRO A 127 -31.47 -26.94 6.03
N LEU A 128 -30.14 -27.16 6.01
CA LEU A 128 -29.43 -27.98 5.03
C LEU A 128 -28.75 -29.19 5.68
N ALA A 129 -29.25 -29.70 6.82
CA ALA A 129 -28.67 -30.79 7.60
C ALA A 129 -28.64 -32.19 6.91
N VAL A 130 -28.33 -32.24 5.61
CA VAL A 130 -28.27 -33.43 4.77
C VAL A 130 -27.31 -34.48 5.32
N GLY A 131 -26.25 -34.07 6.04
CA GLY A 131 -25.30 -34.98 6.69
C GLY A 131 -25.91 -35.81 7.84
N GLN A 132 -27.03 -35.36 8.42
CA GLN A 132 -27.80 -36.15 9.39
C GLN A 132 -28.59 -37.27 8.73
N TRP A 133 -29.05 -37.06 7.50
CA TRP A 133 -29.83 -38.06 6.76
C TRP A 133 -28.93 -39.03 6.00
N ASN A 134 -27.81 -38.54 5.47
CA ASN A 134 -26.81 -39.35 4.79
C ASN A 134 -25.41 -38.80 5.10
N SER A 135 -24.70 -39.47 6.00
CA SER A 135 -23.36 -39.04 6.44
C SER A 135 -22.33 -39.09 5.30
N THR A 136 -22.44 -40.03 4.36
CA THR A 136 -21.53 -40.09 3.21
C THR A 136 -21.73 -38.89 2.29
N LEU A 137 -22.98 -38.55 1.96
CA LEU A 137 -23.29 -37.38 1.15
C LEU A 137 -22.88 -36.08 1.85
N GLY A 138 -23.14 -35.97 3.16
CA GLY A 138 -22.68 -34.84 3.96
C GLY A 138 -21.16 -34.67 3.92
N LEU A 139 -20.39 -35.75 4.07
CA LEU A 139 -18.93 -35.71 3.99
C LEU A 139 -18.46 -35.25 2.61
N VAL A 140 -19.03 -35.81 1.52
CA VAL A 140 -18.69 -35.41 0.15
C VAL A 140 -18.94 -33.92 -0.08
N LEU A 141 -20.06 -33.39 0.41
CA LEU A 141 -20.38 -31.96 0.28
C LEU A 141 -19.44 -31.08 1.11
N VAL A 142 -19.11 -31.46 2.36
CA VAL A 142 -18.13 -30.75 3.21
C VAL A 142 -16.77 -30.69 2.51
N PHE A 143 -16.25 -31.84 2.05
CA PHE A 143 -14.96 -31.91 1.37
C PHE A 143 -14.98 -31.18 0.03
N GLY A 144 -16.08 -31.27 -0.73
CA GLY A 144 -16.26 -30.55 -2.00
C GLY A 144 -16.23 -29.04 -1.82
N PHE A 145 -16.98 -28.51 -0.84
CA PHE A 145 -16.97 -27.07 -0.52
C PHE A 145 -15.61 -26.62 0.00
N THR A 146 -15.04 -27.35 0.98
CA THR A 146 -13.73 -27.03 1.57
C THR A 146 -12.63 -27.01 0.50
N SER A 147 -12.62 -28.01 -0.38
CA SER A 147 -11.67 -28.08 -1.49
C SER A 147 -11.87 -26.93 -2.46
N SER A 148 -13.12 -26.59 -2.80
CA SER A 148 -13.43 -25.46 -3.68
C SER A 148 -12.89 -24.13 -3.13
N VAL A 149 -13.12 -23.86 -1.83
CA VAL A 149 -12.57 -22.67 -1.17
C VAL A 149 -11.04 -22.70 -1.15
N HIS A 150 -10.44 -23.85 -0.84
CA HIS A 150 -8.97 -24.00 -0.83
C HIS A 150 -8.34 -23.71 -2.19
N TYR A 151 -8.89 -24.30 -3.27
CA TYR A 151 -8.38 -24.08 -4.62
C TYR A 151 -8.62 -22.64 -5.10
N PHE A 152 -9.76 -22.05 -4.75
CA PHE A 152 -10.07 -20.66 -5.10
C PHE A 152 -9.12 -19.66 -4.42
N ASP A 153 -8.89 -19.78 -3.11
CA ASP A 153 -7.93 -18.91 -2.38
C ASP A 153 -6.50 -19.09 -2.92
N ARG A 154 -6.09 -20.34 -3.20
CA ARG A 154 -4.79 -20.63 -3.83
C ARG A 154 -4.68 -20.02 -5.23
N PHE A 155 -5.74 -20.06 -6.02
CA PHE A 155 -5.77 -19.45 -7.36
C PHE A 155 -5.63 -17.92 -7.29
N LEU A 156 -6.40 -17.27 -6.42
CA LEU A 156 -6.31 -15.82 -6.20
C LEU A 156 -4.89 -15.42 -5.73
N HIS A 157 -4.33 -16.17 -4.79
CA HIS A 157 -2.97 -15.92 -4.33
C HIS A 157 -1.94 -16.12 -5.45
N ARG A 158 -2.10 -17.17 -6.27
CA ARG A 158 -1.24 -17.42 -7.44
C ARG A 158 -1.27 -16.24 -8.40
N GLN A 159 -2.45 -15.68 -8.70
CA GLN A 159 -2.55 -14.49 -9.53
C GLN A 159 -1.78 -13.30 -8.93
N LYS A 160 -1.86 -13.10 -7.61
CA LYS A 160 -1.11 -12.04 -6.91
C LYS A 160 0.41 -12.21 -7.07
N ILE A 161 0.96 -13.39 -6.81
CA ILE A 161 2.42 -13.63 -6.87
C ILE A 161 2.97 -13.78 -8.29
N SER A 162 2.11 -14.08 -9.27
CA SER A 162 2.51 -14.17 -10.69
C SER A 162 2.54 -12.79 -11.37
N ARG A 163 2.13 -11.74 -10.66
CA ARG A 163 2.15 -10.37 -11.17
C ARG A 163 3.58 -9.95 -11.49
N ARG A 164 3.74 -9.22 -12.60
CA ARG A 164 4.97 -8.48 -12.89
C ARG A 164 4.78 -7.01 -12.54
N PRO A 165 5.70 -6.39 -11.79
CA PRO A 165 5.66 -4.95 -11.53
C PRO A 165 5.64 -4.15 -12.83
N ARG A 166 4.91 -3.03 -12.84
CA ARG A 166 4.77 -2.15 -14.01
C ARG A 166 5.94 -1.18 -14.13
N LEU A 167 7.16 -1.71 -14.18
CA LEU A 167 8.36 -0.91 -14.43
C LEU A 167 8.71 -1.00 -15.91
N LYS A 168 8.83 0.16 -16.56
CA LYS A 168 9.34 0.23 -17.93
C LYS A 168 10.86 0.11 -17.88
N GLU A 169 11.38 -0.90 -18.58
CA GLU A 169 12.83 -1.07 -18.76
C GLU A 169 13.30 0.02 -19.74
N THR A 170 14.15 0.92 -19.25
CA THR A 170 14.67 2.03 -20.05
C THR A 170 15.59 1.48 -21.13
N THR A 171 15.36 1.81 -22.40
CA THR A 171 16.17 1.32 -23.55
C THR A 171 17.66 1.65 -23.40
N ARG A 172 18.00 2.72 -22.66
CA ARG A 172 19.39 3.12 -22.33
C ARG A 172 20.05 2.25 -21.26
N GLN A 173 19.30 1.49 -20.46
CA GLN A 173 19.83 0.58 -19.44
C GLN A 173 20.17 -0.81 -19.99
N LEU A 174 19.64 -1.18 -21.17
CA LEU A 174 20.20 -2.30 -21.92
C LEU A 174 21.60 -1.89 -22.39
N SER A 175 22.62 -2.52 -21.80
CA SER A 175 24.00 -2.31 -22.23
C SER A 175 24.11 -2.59 -23.74
N HIS A 176 24.98 -1.87 -24.44
CA HIS A 176 25.32 -2.17 -25.83
C HIS A 176 25.80 -3.63 -26.02
N ASN A 177 26.26 -4.27 -24.93
CA ASN A 177 26.64 -5.68 -24.90
C ASN A 177 25.45 -6.64 -24.82
N LEU A 178 24.33 -6.24 -24.21
CA LEU A 178 23.16 -7.12 -24.12
C LEU A 178 22.59 -7.42 -25.50
N PHE A 179 22.69 -6.51 -26.48
CA PHE A 179 22.30 -6.81 -27.86
C PHE A 179 23.06 -8.03 -28.44
N LYS A 180 24.32 -8.23 -28.03
CA LYS A 180 25.17 -9.36 -28.44
C LYS A 180 24.81 -10.67 -27.71
N TYR A 181 24.31 -10.58 -26.48
CA TYR A 181 24.01 -11.74 -25.61
C TYR A 181 22.52 -11.94 -25.32
N LYS A 182 21.65 -11.19 -26.00
CA LYS A 182 20.20 -11.18 -25.74
C LYS A 182 19.59 -12.56 -25.96
N ALA A 183 19.96 -13.24 -27.05
CA ALA A 183 19.49 -14.60 -27.32
C ALA A 183 19.86 -15.59 -26.19
N THR A 184 21.09 -15.52 -25.67
CA THR A 184 21.54 -16.35 -24.56
C THR A 184 20.82 -15.99 -23.25
N ALA A 185 20.58 -14.71 -22.99
CA ALA A 185 19.84 -14.25 -21.82
C ALA A 185 18.36 -14.67 -21.86
N GLU A 186 17.74 -14.58 -23.03
CA GLU A 186 16.37 -15.05 -23.30
C GLU A 186 16.27 -16.56 -23.10
N GLU A 187 17.19 -17.34 -23.65
CA GLU A 187 17.24 -18.80 -23.46
C GLU A 187 17.36 -19.17 -21.98
N LYS A 188 18.30 -18.54 -21.24
CA LYS A 188 18.45 -18.77 -19.79
C LYS A 188 17.19 -18.39 -19.02
N THR A 189 16.52 -17.30 -19.40
CA THR A 189 15.25 -16.87 -18.79
C THR A 189 14.15 -17.89 -19.04
N GLN A 190 14.02 -18.40 -20.28
CA GLN A 190 13.06 -19.45 -20.63
C GLN A 190 13.34 -20.73 -19.83
N LEU A 191 14.59 -21.14 -19.70
CA LEU A 191 14.98 -22.30 -18.89
C LEU A 191 14.61 -22.14 -17.41
N VAL A 192 14.79 -20.95 -16.83
CA VAL A 192 14.37 -20.66 -15.45
C VAL A 192 12.85 -20.75 -15.34
N MET A 193 12.11 -20.12 -16.24
CA MET A 193 10.64 -20.16 -16.25
C MET A 193 10.10 -21.59 -16.45
N GLU A 194 10.75 -22.39 -17.30
CA GLU A 194 10.41 -23.81 -17.50
C GLU A 194 10.67 -24.64 -16.23
N CYS A 195 11.76 -24.37 -15.52
CA CYS A 195 12.01 -25.04 -14.24
C CYS A 195 10.94 -24.67 -13.21
N VAL A 196 10.55 -23.39 -13.13
CA VAL A 196 9.49 -22.93 -12.23
C VAL A 196 8.14 -23.55 -12.59
N SER A 197 7.78 -23.62 -13.87
CA SER A 197 6.51 -24.19 -14.31
C SER A 197 6.43 -25.70 -14.04
N ARG A 198 7.54 -26.44 -14.15
CA ARG A 198 7.58 -27.86 -13.78
C ARG A 198 7.47 -28.09 -12.27
N ILE A 199 7.98 -27.17 -11.45
CA ILE A 199 7.80 -27.20 -9.99
C ILE A 199 6.35 -26.80 -9.63
N ASP A 200 5.80 -25.78 -10.29
CA ASP A 200 4.45 -25.26 -10.08
C ASP A 200 3.37 -26.10 -10.76
N ARG A 201 3.01 -27.24 -10.15
CA ARG A 201 1.85 -28.02 -10.58
C ARG A 201 0.55 -27.37 -10.06
N HIS A 202 -0.29 -26.88 -10.97
CA HIS A 202 -1.54 -26.17 -10.62
C HIS A 202 -2.47 -26.94 -9.69
N TYR A 203 -2.66 -28.24 -9.98
CA TYR A 203 -3.62 -29.09 -9.28
C TYR A 203 -3.03 -29.82 -8.07
N LEU A 204 -1.70 -29.78 -7.88
CA LEU A 204 -1.04 -30.50 -6.80
C LEU A 204 -0.52 -29.51 -5.75
N PRO A 205 -1.00 -29.58 -4.49
CA PRO A 205 -0.40 -28.83 -3.39
C PRO A 205 1.11 -29.09 -3.30
N SER A 206 1.90 -28.06 -2.99
CA SER A 206 3.36 -28.16 -2.98
C SER A 206 3.86 -29.20 -1.97
N THR A 207 3.17 -29.36 -0.84
CA THR A 207 3.48 -30.39 0.15
C THR A 207 3.40 -31.79 -0.47
N ILE A 208 2.30 -32.08 -1.17
CA ILE A 208 2.08 -33.39 -1.81
C ILE A 208 3.04 -33.57 -2.98
N ASN A 209 3.25 -32.53 -3.79
CA ASN A 209 4.21 -32.58 -4.89
C ASN A 209 5.63 -32.86 -4.40
N ASN A 210 6.04 -32.24 -3.29
CA ASN A 210 7.35 -32.47 -2.69
C ASN A 210 7.48 -33.86 -2.09
N MET A 211 6.40 -34.49 -1.61
CA MET A 211 6.42 -35.87 -1.15
C MET A 211 6.56 -36.87 -2.30
N ILE A 212 5.85 -36.65 -3.41
CA ILE A 212 5.80 -37.59 -4.54
C ILE A 212 6.99 -37.41 -5.49
N ASN A 213 7.35 -36.16 -5.82
CA ASN A 213 8.32 -35.83 -6.86
C ASN A 213 9.57 -35.13 -6.29
N HIS A 214 9.94 -35.42 -5.04
CA HIS A 214 11.03 -34.75 -4.32
C HIS A 214 12.32 -34.62 -5.16
N ALA A 215 12.77 -35.73 -5.75
CA ALA A 215 14.02 -35.77 -6.52
C ALA A 215 13.97 -34.90 -7.78
N GLU A 216 12.83 -34.86 -8.48
CA GLU A 216 12.68 -34.00 -9.65
C GLU A 216 12.62 -32.52 -9.23
N VAL A 217 11.85 -32.18 -8.19
CA VAL A 217 11.76 -30.81 -7.66
C VAL A 217 13.16 -30.29 -7.30
N LYS A 218 13.92 -31.06 -6.50
CA LYS A 218 15.28 -30.69 -6.08
C LYS A 218 16.23 -30.51 -7.28
N ARG A 219 16.13 -31.37 -8.30
CA ARG A 219 16.91 -31.23 -9.55
C ARG A 219 16.60 -29.92 -10.27
N ARG A 220 15.33 -29.50 -10.33
CA ARG A 220 14.92 -28.24 -10.96
C ARG A 220 15.37 -27.02 -10.15
N GLU A 221 15.23 -27.07 -8.83
CA GLU A 221 15.71 -26.00 -7.94
C GLU A 221 17.23 -25.80 -8.07
N LEU A 222 18.00 -26.88 -8.09
CA LEU A 222 19.45 -26.82 -8.32
C LEU A 222 19.79 -26.28 -9.72
N LYS A 223 19.00 -26.62 -10.75
CA LYS A 223 19.18 -26.07 -12.10
C LYS A 223 18.95 -24.56 -12.11
N ILE A 224 17.92 -24.07 -11.43
CA ILE A 224 17.66 -22.62 -11.28
C ILE A 224 18.87 -21.95 -10.61
N TYR A 225 19.33 -22.48 -9.47
CA TYR A 225 20.50 -21.94 -8.76
C TYR A 225 21.73 -21.86 -9.67
N ARG A 226 22.04 -22.93 -10.41
CA ARG A 226 23.21 -22.97 -11.32
C ARG A 226 23.11 -21.95 -12.44
N ILE A 227 21.93 -21.75 -13.03
CA ILE A 227 21.72 -20.73 -14.07
C ILE A 227 21.97 -19.34 -13.48
N LEU A 228 21.39 -19.04 -12.32
CA LEU A 228 21.55 -17.73 -11.66
C LEU A 228 22.99 -17.49 -11.19
N ALA A 229 23.68 -18.52 -10.71
CA ALA A 229 25.07 -18.42 -10.27
C ALA A 229 26.04 -18.22 -11.45
N GLY A 230 25.79 -18.91 -12.59
CA GLY A 230 26.66 -18.88 -13.77
C GLY A 230 26.37 -17.80 -14.80
N ALA A 231 25.25 -17.07 -14.68
CA ALA A 231 24.90 -16.01 -15.64
C ALA A 231 25.89 -14.83 -15.59
N ALA A 232 26.23 -14.25 -16.73
CA ALA A 232 26.97 -12.98 -16.78
C ALA A 232 26.13 -11.85 -16.17
N LYS A 233 26.76 -10.71 -15.85
CA LYS A 233 26.09 -9.56 -15.21
C LYS A 233 24.86 -9.10 -15.98
N ASP A 234 24.98 -8.89 -17.29
CA ASP A 234 23.89 -8.39 -18.13
C ASP A 234 22.77 -9.43 -18.29
N GLU A 235 23.15 -10.71 -18.45
CA GLU A 235 22.19 -11.82 -18.51
C GLU A 235 21.42 -11.98 -17.19
N LEU A 236 22.09 -11.85 -16.05
CA LEU A 236 21.46 -11.96 -14.73
C LEU A 236 20.39 -10.87 -14.56
N ASN A 237 20.72 -9.63 -14.93
CA ASN A 237 19.77 -8.52 -14.86
C ASN A 237 18.58 -8.74 -15.78
N TYR A 238 18.81 -9.22 -17.00
CA TYR A 238 17.75 -9.59 -17.92
C TYR A 238 16.83 -10.69 -17.36
N ILE A 239 17.41 -11.75 -16.76
CA ILE A 239 16.64 -12.82 -16.11
C ILE A 239 15.79 -12.25 -14.96
N MET A 240 16.35 -11.35 -14.14
CA MET A 240 15.61 -10.73 -13.02
C MET A 240 14.44 -9.87 -13.51
N THR A 241 14.59 -9.13 -14.60
CA THR A 241 13.54 -8.26 -15.14
C THR A 241 12.44 -9.04 -15.87
N HIS A 242 12.78 -10.21 -16.43
CA HIS A 242 11.86 -11.01 -17.25
C HIS A 242 11.27 -12.25 -16.56
N THR A 243 11.60 -12.50 -15.29
CA THR A 243 11.09 -13.63 -14.49
C THR A 243 10.07 -13.18 -13.46
N GLN A 244 9.06 -14.00 -13.16
CA GLN A 244 8.14 -13.80 -12.03
C GLN A 244 8.85 -14.17 -10.72
N LEU A 245 9.71 -13.28 -10.21
CA LEU A 245 10.58 -13.55 -9.05
C LEU A 245 9.81 -13.99 -7.80
N ALA A 246 8.70 -13.32 -7.47
CA ALA A 246 7.89 -13.70 -6.32
C ALA A 246 7.34 -15.13 -6.43
N LEU A 247 6.86 -15.52 -7.61
CA LEU A 247 6.41 -16.90 -7.88
C LEU A 247 7.57 -17.89 -7.77
N LEU A 248 8.74 -17.57 -8.35
CA LEU A 248 9.94 -18.41 -8.27
C LEU A 248 10.30 -18.68 -6.80
N PHE A 249 10.49 -17.63 -6.01
CA PHE A 249 10.88 -17.77 -4.60
C PHE A 249 9.78 -18.44 -3.76
N TYR A 250 8.51 -18.21 -4.08
CA TYR A 250 7.41 -18.90 -3.41
C TYR A 250 7.41 -20.41 -3.71
N LYS A 251 7.76 -20.82 -4.94
CA LYS A 251 7.70 -22.23 -5.37
C LYS A 251 8.94 -23.02 -5.01
N VAL A 252 10.12 -22.42 -5.04
CA VAL A 252 11.34 -23.03 -4.49
C VAL A 252 11.18 -23.11 -2.96
N LYS A 253 11.48 -24.27 -2.36
CA LYS A 253 11.29 -24.50 -0.91
C LYS A 253 12.62 -24.92 -0.28
N ASP A 254 12.72 -24.70 1.03
CA ASP A 254 13.78 -25.28 1.84
C ASP A 254 13.23 -26.61 2.40
N HIS A 255 13.86 -27.72 2.05
CA HIS A 255 13.32 -29.07 2.34
C HIS A 255 13.88 -29.67 3.63
N SER A 256 15.02 -29.17 4.11
CA SER A 256 15.60 -29.61 5.37
C SER A 256 16.30 -28.45 6.11
N ARG A 257 16.77 -28.73 7.33
CA ARG A 257 17.58 -27.78 8.12
C ARG A 257 19.04 -27.74 7.69
N VAL A 258 19.46 -28.66 6.81
CA VAL A 258 20.82 -28.72 6.27
C VAL A 258 20.93 -27.70 5.14
N ARG A 259 22.00 -26.89 5.16
CA ARG A 259 22.18 -25.77 4.23
C ARG A 259 22.08 -26.16 2.75
N GLU A 260 22.57 -27.34 2.39
CA GLU A 260 22.54 -27.85 1.00
C GLU A 260 21.13 -28.12 0.47
N ASP A 261 20.16 -28.33 1.37
CA ASP A 261 18.74 -28.55 1.04
C ASP A 261 17.88 -27.29 1.20
N GLN A 262 18.50 -26.14 1.50
CA GLN A 262 17.82 -24.87 1.63
C GLN A 262 17.85 -24.10 0.29
N SER A 263 17.25 -24.68 -0.75
CA SER A 263 17.27 -24.15 -2.10
C SER A 263 16.81 -22.69 -2.19
N ARG A 264 15.76 -22.29 -1.46
CA ARG A 264 15.27 -20.90 -1.47
C ARG A 264 16.29 -19.99 -0.79
N THR A 265 16.77 -20.39 0.38
CA THR A 265 17.78 -19.63 1.12
C THR A 265 19.04 -19.43 0.29
N LEU A 266 19.53 -20.47 -0.40
CA LEU A 266 20.72 -20.40 -1.25
C LEU A 266 20.55 -19.45 -2.44
N ILE A 267 19.39 -19.47 -3.10
CA ILE A 267 19.10 -18.56 -4.21
C ILE A 267 18.98 -17.11 -3.71
N LEU A 268 18.30 -16.89 -2.59
CA LEU A 268 18.16 -15.54 -2.02
C LEU A 268 19.48 -15.01 -1.48
N ASP A 269 20.31 -15.82 -0.81
CA ASP A 269 21.65 -15.43 -0.40
C ASP A 269 22.53 -15.08 -1.61
N LEU A 270 22.44 -15.86 -2.69
CA LEU A 270 23.16 -15.58 -3.93
C LEU A 270 22.80 -14.20 -4.48
N LEU A 271 21.51 -13.87 -4.60
CA LEU A 271 21.04 -12.63 -5.22
C LEU A 271 21.15 -11.42 -4.28
N CYS A 272 20.80 -11.59 -3.01
CA CYS A 272 20.75 -10.52 -2.02
C CYS A 272 22.10 -10.24 -1.37
N THR A 273 23.08 -11.15 -1.46
CA THR A 273 24.38 -11.00 -0.78
C THR A 273 25.55 -11.18 -1.74
N THR A 274 25.70 -12.34 -2.36
CA THR A 274 26.92 -12.68 -3.14
C THR A 274 27.02 -11.89 -4.44
N ARG A 275 25.94 -11.83 -5.20
CA ARG A 275 25.88 -11.21 -6.54
C ARG A 275 25.13 -9.88 -6.55
N LEU A 276 24.85 -9.31 -5.38
CA LEU A 276 24.11 -8.04 -5.29
C LEU A 276 24.81 -6.90 -6.05
N ALA A 277 26.14 -6.89 -6.09
CA ALA A 277 26.93 -5.91 -6.84
C ALA A 277 26.76 -6.02 -8.37
N ASP A 278 26.39 -7.19 -8.87
CA ASP A 278 26.11 -7.42 -10.29
C ASP A 278 24.73 -6.88 -10.70
N LEU A 279 23.81 -6.71 -9.74
CA LEU A 279 22.45 -6.28 -10.01
C LEU A 279 22.37 -4.77 -10.27
N SER A 280 21.66 -4.40 -11.34
CA SER A 280 21.19 -3.06 -11.62
C SER A 280 20.21 -2.58 -10.55
N VAL A 281 20.01 -1.27 -10.47
CA VAL A 281 19.09 -0.67 -9.50
C VAL A 281 17.66 -1.18 -9.70
N MET A 282 17.23 -1.35 -10.97
CA MET A 282 15.91 -1.89 -11.28
C MET A 282 15.78 -3.35 -10.83
N SER A 283 16.79 -4.20 -11.07
CA SER A 283 16.78 -5.59 -10.58
C SER A 283 16.73 -5.67 -9.06
N ARG A 284 17.42 -4.75 -8.36
CA ARG A 284 17.33 -4.63 -6.89
C ARG A 284 15.92 -4.22 -6.45
N ALA A 285 15.25 -3.31 -7.15
CA ALA A 285 13.87 -2.91 -6.87
C ALA A 285 12.89 -4.08 -7.05
N LEU A 286 13.05 -4.88 -8.12
CA LEU A 286 12.26 -6.08 -8.37
C LEU A 286 12.52 -7.19 -7.33
N LEU A 287 13.76 -7.30 -6.85
CA LEU A 287 14.11 -8.22 -5.77
C LEU A 287 13.44 -7.82 -4.45
N LEU A 288 13.44 -6.52 -4.11
CA LEU A 288 12.69 -6.00 -2.96
C LEU A 288 11.19 -6.24 -3.10
N ASP A 289 10.62 -5.98 -4.28
CA ASP A 289 9.21 -6.27 -4.57
C ASP A 289 8.87 -7.73 -4.32
N ALA A 290 9.68 -8.66 -4.85
CA ALA A 290 9.45 -10.09 -4.68
C ALA A 290 9.48 -10.51 -3.20
N LEU A 291 10.41 -9.95 -2.41
CA LEU A 291 10.48 -10.19 -0.97
C LEU A 291 9.24 -9.65 -0.23
N MET A 292 8.74 -8.46 -0.60
CA MET A 292 7.53 -7.88 -0.02
C MET A 292 6.27 -8.67 -0.39
N VAL A 293 6.16 -9.11 -1.65
CA VAL A 293 5.02 -9.92 -2.13
C VAL A 293 4.96 -11.27 -1.44
N MET A 294 6.11 -11.89 -1.14
CA MET A 294 6.19 -13.12 -0.36
C MET A 294 5.89 -12.95 1.14
N LYS A 295 5.78 -11.70 1.61
CA LYS A 295 5.87 -11.28 3.01
C LYS A 295 7.27 -11.48 3.60
N ILE A 296 7.87 -10.40 4.08
CA ILE A 296 9.21 -10.40 4.67
C ILE A 296 9.29 -11.33 5.88
N SER A 297 8.23 -11.42 6.68
CA SER A 297 8.14 -12.33 7.82
C SER A 297 8.23 -13.81 7.46
N ALA A 298 7.99 -14.19 6.20
CA ALA A 298 7.97 -15.60 5.79
C ALA A 298 9.36 -16.26 5.83
N HIS A 299 10.44 -15.47 5.94
CA HIS A 299 11.80 -15.99 6.05
C HIS A 299 12.63 -15.22 7.07
N PRO A 300 13.34 -15.89 8.00
CA PRO A 300 14.07 -15.23 9.08
C PRO A 300 15.20 -14.29 8.60
N MET A 301 15.78 -14.54 7.43
CA MET A 301 16.83 -13.68 6.85
C MET A 301 16.29 -12.54 5.96
N ALA A 302 14.98 -12.47 5.69
CA ALA A 302 14.47 -11.51 4.71
C ALA A 302 14.73 -10.05 5.10
N GLU A 303 14.54 -9.68 6.37
CA GLU A 303 14.85 -8.33 6.86
C GLU A 303 16.34 -8.00 6.68
N LYS A 304 17.23 -8.99 6.86
CA LYS A 304 18.68 -8.83 6.64
C LYS A 304 19.03 -8.69 5.15
N TRP A 305 18.35 -9.42 4.27
CA TRP A 305 18.51 -9.27 2.83
C TRP A 305 18.05 -7.89 2.35
N VAL A 306 16.88 -7.43 2.82
CA VAL A 306 16.38 -6.07 2.56
C VAL A 306 17.39 -5.02 3.02
N ARG A 307 17.88 -5.15 4.26
CA ARG A 307 18.94 -4.30 4.80
C ARG A 307 20.14 -4.27 3.87
N ASN A 308 20.64 -5.43 3.45
CA ASN A 308 21.82 -5.49 2.60
C ASN A 308 21.60 -4.84 1.23
N ILE A 309 20.45 -5.08 0.59
CA ILE A 309 20.08 -4.45 -0.69
C ILE A 309 20.11 -2.93 -0.58
N ILE A 310 19.50 -2.37 0.48
CA ILE A 310 19.43 -0.92 0.67
C ILE A 310 20.80 -0.33 1.02
N LEU A 311 21.51 -0.90 2.01
CA LEU A 311 22.80 -0.38 2.48
C LEU A 311 23.91 -0.47 1.42
N LYS A 312 23.84 -1.43 0.49
CA LYS A 312 24.77 -1.56 -0.64
C LYS A 312 24.38 -0.73 -1.87
N THR A 313 23.31 0.05 -1.77
CA THR A 313 22.89 1.01 -2.82
C THR A 313 23.18 2.42 -2.31
N GLN A 314 23.95 3.21 -3.07
CA GLN A 314 24.52 4.48 -2.60
C GLN A 314 24.21 5.63 -3.57
N GLY A 315 24.23 6.85 -3.04
CA GLY A 315 24.00 8.08 -3.79
C GLY A 315 22.76 8.02 -4.67
N ASP A 316 22.99 8.27 -5.96
CA ASP A 316 21.94 8.48 -6.95
C ASP A 316 21.19 7.17 -7.26
N ASP A 317 21.88 6.03 -7.15
CA ASP A 317 21.28 4.71 -7.26
C ASP A 317 20.29 4.44 -6.12
N LEU A 318 20.53 5.00 -4.92
CA LEU A 318 19.59 4.85 -3.80
C LEU A 318 18.32 5.68 -4.05
N SER A 319 18.45 6.89 -4.62
CA SER A 319 17.30 7.69 -5.07
C SER A 319 16.49 6.93 -6.12
N ASN A 320 17.17 6.38 -7.13
CA ASN A 320 16.53 5.57 -8.17
C ASN A 320 15.86 4.31 -7.60
N LEU A 321 16.50 3.61 -6.65
CA LEU A 321 15.91 2.44 -6.00
C LEU A 321 14.60 2.77 -5.30
N LYS A 322 14.56 3.89 -4.57
CA LYS A 322 13.34 4.38 -3.91
C LYS A 322 12.25 4.68 -4.94
N MET A 323 12.59 5.39 -6.03
CA MET A 323 11.65 5.72 -7.11
C MET A 323 11.10 4.49 -7.81
N TYR A 324 11.95 3.54 -8.22
CA TYR A 324 11.48 2.29 -8.82
C TYR A 324 10.64 1.45 -7.87
N THR A 325 10.91 1.50 -6.57
CA THR A 325 10.06 0.81 -5.58
C THR A 325 8.69 1.48 -5.45
N ASP A 326 8.61 2.80 -5.59
CA ASP A 326 7.35 3.54 -5.46
C ASP A 326 6.52 3.54 -6.76
N ALA A 327 7.16 3.44 -7.93
CA ALA A 327 6.51 3.58 -9.24
C ALA A 327 5.86 2.30 -9.80
N LYS A 328 5.87 1.18 -9.07
CA LYS A 328 5.33 -0.12 -9.52
C LYS A 328 3.80 -0.14 -9.68
N GLY A 329 3.12 0.88 -9.14
CA GLY A 329 1.66 0.94 -9.08
C GLY A 329 1.04 -0.17 -8.24
N ASP A 330 1.62 -0.42 -7.06
CA ASP A 330 1.02 -1.27 -6.04
C ASP A 330 1.30 -0.78 -4.63
N ILE A 331 0.71 -1.51 -3.68
CA ILE A 331 0.84 -1.28 -2.26
C ILE A 331 2.28 -1.43 -1.74
N HIS A 332 3.17 -2.08 -2.49
CA HIS A 332 4.49 -2.49 -2.01
C HIS A 332 5.52 -1.36 -2.23
N SER A 333 5.28 -0.23 -1.57
CA SER A 333 6.11 0.98 -1.64
C SER A 333 7.31 0.92 -0.68
N MET A 334 8.28 1.84 -0.88
CA MET A 334 9.41 1.99 0.05
C MET A 334 8.95 2.37 1.46
N HIS A 335 7.88 3.16 1.56
CA HIS A 335 7.28 3.52 2.85
C HIS A 335 6.75 2.28 3.58
N LYS A 336 5.93 1.46 2.91
CA LYS A 336 5.42 0.21 3.48
C LYS A 336 6.56 -0.73 3.89
N LEU A 337 7.59 -0.85 3.06
CA LEU A 337 8.76 -1.68 3.35
C LEU A 337 9.41 -1.29 4.68
N VAL A 338 9.74 0.00 4.85
CA VAL A 338 10.53 0.47 5.98
C VAL A 338 9.72 0.58 7.27
N PHE A 339 8.49 1.06 7.20
CA PHE A 339 7.69 1.38 8.39
C PHE A 339 6.75 0.25 8.81
N ASN A 340 6.27 -0.56 7.86
CA ASN A 340 5.29 -1.61 8.15
C ASN A 340 5.89 -3.01 8.08
N ASP A 341 6.70 -3.32 7.05
CA ASP A 341 7.15 -4.70 6.80
C ASP A 341 8.43 -5.08 7.57
N ILE A 342 9.30 -4.12 7.92
CA ILE A 342 10.49 -4.35 8.76
C ILE A 342 10.11 -4.23 10.24
N ARG A 343 10.39 -5.30 11.01
CA ARG A 343 10.02 -5.40 12.43
C ARG A 343 11.18 -5.07 13.35
N ASP A 344 12.39 -5.45 12.94
CA ASP A 344 13.58 -5.19 13.72
C ASP A 344 13.90 -3.68 13.69
N SER A 345 13.74 -3.05 14.87
CA SER A 345 13.99 -1.63 15.04
C SER A 345 15.43 -1.24 14.73
N THR A 346 16.39 -2.15 14.94
CA THR A 346 17.81 -1.93 14.63
C THR A 346 18.03 -1.92 13.12
N ILE A 347 17.44 -2.87 12.39
CA ILE A 347 17.50 -2.93 10.93
C ILE A 347 16.84 -1.68 10.32
N ARG A 348 15.67 -1.29 10.83
CA ARG A 348 14.98 -0.07 10.40
C ARG A 348 15.82 1.18 10.67
N ALA A 349 16.46 1.26 11.84
CA ALA A 349 17.35 2.37 12.18
C ALA A 349 18.54 2.44 11.21
N ASP A 350 19.19 1.31 10.94
CA ASP A 350 20.32 1.23 10.00
C ASP A 350 19.94 1.72 8.59
N ILE A 351 18.80 1.26 8.08
CA ILE A 351 18.28 1.67 6.76
C ILE A 351 18.06 3.18 6.71
N LEU A 352 17.37 3.72 7.72
CA LEU A 352 17.05 5.14 7.77
C LEU A 352 18.29 6.02 7.96
N SER A 353 19.24 5.60 8.80
CA SER A 353 20.54 6.27 8.98
C SER A 353 21.35 6.26 7.69
N HIS A 354 21.33 5.16 6.93
CA HIS A 354 21.95 5.08 5.62
C HIS A 354 21.33 6.05 4.62
N ILE A 355 20.00 6.08 4.51
CA ILE A 355 19.27 7.02 3.63
C ILE A 355 19.61 8.46 4.00
N GLN A 356 19.62 8.80 5.29
CA GLN A 356 19.97 10.14 5.78
C GLN A 356 21.41 10.51 5.44
N ARG A 357 22.36 9.59 5.63
CA ARG A 357 23.77 9.82 5.30
C ARG A 357 23.96 10.10 3.81
N GLU A 358 23.35 9.28 2.93
CA GLU A 358 23.44 9.47 1.48
C GLU A 358 22.77 10.78 1.03
N ALA A 359 21.63 11.14 1.63
CA ALA A 359 20.95 12.41 1.36
C ALA A 359 21.82 13.62 1.74
N SER A 360 22.45 13.60 2.92
CA SER A 360 23.38 14.66 3.36
C SER A 360 24.55 14.84 2.39
N VAL A 361 25.11 13.74 1.87
CA VAL A 361 26.17 13.78 0.85
C VAL A 361 25.65 14.41 -0.44
N GLN A 362 24.45 14.04 -0.90
CA GLN A 362 23.84 14.64 -2.08
C GLN A 362 23.59 16.15 -1.92
N ILE A 363 23.07 16.57 -0.76
CA ILE A 363 22.85 17.99 -0.43
C ILE A 363 24.17 18.75 -0.43
N ALA A 364 25.23 18.22 0.18
CA ALA A 364 26.55 18.85 0.18
C ALA A 364 27.07 19.07 -1.24
N HIS A 365 26.95 18.07 -2.12
CA HIS A 365 27.32 18.19 -3.53
C HIS A 365 26.52 19.27 -4.29
N MET A 366 25.23 19.42 -3.98
CA MET A 366 24.36 20.46 -4.57
C MET A 366 24.73 21.85 -4.07
N ARG A 367 25.00 22.01 -2.76
CA ARG A 367 25.42 23.28 -2.13
C ARG A 367 26.78 23.75 -2.66
N LEU A 368 27.74 22.83 -2.81
CA LEU A 368 29.08 23.11 -3.32
C LEU A 368 29.14 23.32 -4.84
N GLY A 369 28.03 23.13 -5.58
CA GLY A 369 27.99 23.36 -7.03
C GLY A 369 28.89 22.42 -7.85
N THR A 370 29.25 21.26 -7.29
CA THR A 370 30.10 20.25 -7.95
C THR A 370 29.50 19.78 -9.28
N LYS A 371 30.31 19.19 -10.18
CA LYS A 371 29.80 18.64 -11.45
C LYS A 371 28.61 17.68 -11.24
N ARG A 372 28.71 16.79 -10.25
CA ARG A 372 27.61 15.91 -9.81
C ARG A 372 26.40 16.69 -9.28
N GLY A 373 26.64 17.73 -8.46
CA GLY A 373 25.58 18.61 -7.97
C GLY A 373 24.80 19.32 -9.08
N ARG A 374 25.46 19.76 -10.15
CA ARG A 374 24.80 20.39 -11.31
C ARG A 374 23.93 19.39 -12.07
N THR A 375 24.45 18.20 -12.36
CA THR A 375 23.66 17.12 -13.00
C THR A 375 22.45 16.71 -12.15
N ARG A 376 22.61 16.62 -10.83
CA ARG A 376 21.50 16.29 -9.91
C ARG A 376 20.40 17.35 -9.90
N LYS A 377 20.74 18.64 -9.97
CA LYS A 377 19.74 19.71 -10.06
C LYS A 377 18.84 19.54 -11.29
N GLN A 378 19.37 19.05 -12.41
CA GLN A 378 18.61 18.77 -13.62
C GLN A 378 17.67 17.56 -13.49
N GLN A 379 17.98 16.61 -12.57
CA GLN A 379 17.12 15.45 -12.34
C GLN A 379 15.92 15.76 -11.44
N ALA A 380 15.94 16.89 -10.73
CA ALA A 380 14.81 17.41 -9.95
C ALA A 380 14.13 16.34 -9.07
N TRP A 381 14.89 15.54 -8.29
CA TRP A 381 14.31 14.52 -7.41
C TRP A 381 13.44 15.12 -6.32
N ARG A 382 12.17 15.30 -6.66
CA ARG A 382 11.11 15.80 -5.79
C ARG A 382 10.17 14.65 -5.48
N LYS A 383 9.41 14.80 -4.42
CA LYS A 383 8.31 13.90 -4.08
C LYS A 383 7.08 14.78 -3.92
N VAL A 384 6.10 14.57 -4.78
CA VAL A 384 4.84 15.32 -4.75
C VAL A 384 3.90 14.60 -3.80
N LEU A 385 3.54 15.26 -2.70
CA LEU A 385 2.54 14.74 -1.76
C LEU A 385 1.20 15.45 -2.00
N SER A 386 0.12 14.68 -2.14
CA SER A 386 -1.22 15.24 -2.37
C SER A 386 -2.29 14.46 -1.61
N ASP A 387 -3.37 15.13 -1.21
CA ASP A 387 -4.57 14.45 -0.72
C ASP A 387 -5.39 13.89 -1.90
N VAL A 388 -6.37 13.03 -1.61
CA VAL A 388 -7.24 12.43 -2.62
C VAL A 388 -8.59 13.15 -2.69
N ASP A 389 -9.33 13.15 -1.59
CA ASP A 389 -10.70 13.67 -1.56
C ASP A 389 -10.65 15.20 -1.42
N ASP A 390 -11.41 15.93 -2.25
CA ASP A 390 -11.36 17.39 -2.43
C ASP A 390 -9.99 17.97 -2.80
N THR A 391 -9.14 17.15 -3.44
CA THR A 391 -7.87 17.60 -4.04
C THR A 391 -7.65 16.98 -5.41
N LEU A 392 -7.73 15.66 -5.52
CA LEU A 392 -7.74 14.95 -6.81
C LEU A 392 -9.17 14.83 -7.35
N TYR A 393 -10.10 14.39 -6.50
CA TYR A 393 -11.51 14.20 -6.84
C TYR A 393 -12.39 15.08 -5.96
N SER A 394 -13.42 15.67 -6.55
CA SER A 394 -14.48 16.34 -5.79
C SER A 394 -15.34 15.31 -5.05
N SER A 395 -15.62 15.57 -3.78
CA SER A 395 -16.54 14.76 -2.98
C SER A 395 -18.01 15.06 -3.27
N GLY A 396 -18.31 16.21 -3.88
CA GLY A 396 -19.68 16.71 -4.08
C GLY A 396 -20.41 17.04 -2.78
N GLY A 397 -19.67 17.42 -1.72
CA GLY A 397 -20.20 17.81 -0.40
C GLY A 397 -21.00 16.72 0.30
N SER A 398 -20.75 15.45 -0.03
CA SER A 398 -21.53 14.31 0.45
C SER A 398 -20.86 13.63 1.64
N TYR A 399 -21.47 13.68 2.82
CA TYR A 399 -21.03 12.87 3.97
C TYR A 399 -20.88 11.38 3.58
N PRO A 400 -19.79 10.70 3.96
CA PRO A 400 -18.78 11.11 4.93
C PRO A 400 -17.54 11.77 4.31
N ALA A 401 -17.57 12.24 3.06
CA ALA A 401 -16.39 12.80 2.41
C ALA A 401 -16.61 14.25 1.95
N GLY A 402 -15.72 15.13 2.39
CA GLY A 402 -15.43 16.43 1.77
C GLY A 402 -16.51 17.52 1.89
N LEU A 403 -16.08 18.74 1.64
CA LEU A 403 -16.84 19.99 1.74
C LEU A 403 -17.18 20.56 0.36
N ASP A 404 -16.49 20.13 -0.72
CA ASP A 404 -16.62 20.78 -2.01
C ASP A 404 -17.90 20.37 -2.74
N THR A 405 -18.80 21.34 -2.94
CA THR A 405 -20.09 21.19 -3.64
C THR A 405 -20.07 21.78 -5.06
N ARG A 406 -18.96 22.39 -5.49
CA ARG A 406 -18.86 23.09 -6.78
C ARG A 406 -18.86 22.13 -7.97
N TYR A 407 -18.34 20.92 -7.78
CA TYR A 407 -18.27 19.88 -8.80
C TYR A 407 -19.14 18.67 -8.40
N PRO A 408 -19.68 17.92 -9.38
CA PRO A 408 -20.34 16.66 -9.09
C PRO A 408 -19.40 15.69 -8.39
N ARG A 409 -19.97 14.84 -7.53
CA ARG A 409 -19.22 13.82 -6.81
C ARG A 409 -18.42 12.92 -7.77
N HIS A 410 -17.18 12.61 -7.37
CA HIS A 410 -16.21 11.81 -8.13
C HIS A 410 -15.71 12.45 -9.44
N THR A 411 -15.96 13.74 -9.63
CA THR A 411 -15.35 14.50 -10.73
C THR A 411 -13.87 14.70 -10.43
N LEU A 412 -13.01 14.36 -11.39
CA LEU A 412 -11.59 14.70 -11.36
C LEU A 412 -11.46 16.22 -11.57
N TYR A 413 -10.70 16.92 -10.72
CA TYR A 413 -10.55 18.37 -10.89
C TYR A 413 -9.86 18.71 -12.23
N PRO A 414 -10.37 19.72 -12.97
CA PRO A 414 -9.74 20.16 -14.20
C PRO A 414 -8.27 20.55 -13.97
N GLY A 415 -7.38 20.13 -14.89
CA GLY A 415 -5.96 20.49 -14.84
C GLY A 415 -5.13 19.82 -13.72
N VAL A 416 -5.72 19.02 -12.83
CA VAL A 416 -4.98 18.47 -11.67
C VAL A 416 -3.87 17.48 -12.07
N LEU A 417 -4.11 16.65 -13.10
CA LEU A 417 -3.13 15.68 -13.59
C LEU A 417 -1.91 16.34 -14.25
N PRO A 418 -2.06 17.27 -15.22
CA PRO A 418 -0.90 18.00 -15.74
C PRO A 418 -0.24 18.83 -14.65
N PHE A 419 -0.98 19.40 -13.69
CA PHE A 419 -0.38 20.10 -12.56
C PHE A 419 0.56 19.21 -11.72
N TYR A 420 0.17 17.96 -11.42
CA TYR A 420 1.08 17.04 -10.74
C TYR A 420 2.33 16.73 -11.55
N ARG A 421 2.21 16.63 -12.87
CA ARG A 421 3.36 16.43 -13.77
C ARG A 421 4.32 17.61 -13.70
N GLU A 422 3.80 18.84 -13.78
CA GLU A 422 4.62 20.06 -13.70
C GLU A 422 5.28 20.20 -12.32
N LEU A 423 4.62 19.81 -11.23
CA LEU A 423 5.21 19.80 -9.89
C LEU A 423 6.38 18.80 -9.77
N ASP A 424 6.26 17.65 -10.43
CA ASP A 424 7.27 16.59 -10.41
C ASP A 424 8.49 16.99 -11.27
N MET A 425 8.26 17.60 -12.44
CA MET A 425 9.33 18.18 -13.29
C MET A 425 10.03 19.35 -12.61
N GLY A 426 9.25 20.23 -11.99
CA GLY A 426 9.76 21.39 -11.28
C GLY A 426 10.40 22.45 -12.19
N THR A 427 10.95 23.49 -11.57
CA THR A 427 11.49 24.69 -12.28
C THR A 427 12.84 24.50 -12.96
N VAL A 428 13.53 23.40 -12.68
CA VAL A 428 14.89 23.10 -13.18
C VAL A 428 14.99 21.73 -13.86
N GLY A 429 13.85 21.03 -13.98
CA GLY A 429 13.76 19.74 -14.66
C GLY A 429 13.78 19.90 -16.18
N PRO A 430 13.60 18.79 -16.91
CA PRO A 430 13.47 18.82 -18.37
C PRO A 430 12.23 19.60 -18.79
N ASP A 431 12.23 20.18 -20.00
CA ASP A 431 11.07 20.91 -20.55
C ASP A 431 9.90 19.98 -20.91
N GLU A 432 10.19 18.69 -21.17
CA GLU A 432 9.19 17.69 -21.53
C GLU A 432 9.31 16.41 -20.69
N TRP A 433 8.18 15.76 -20.45
CA TRP A 433 8.13 14.47 -19.78
C TRP A 433 8.58 13.34 -20.71
N THR A 434 9.84 12.94 -20.59
CA THR A 434 10.39 11.80 -21.36
C THR A 434 9.93 10.45 -20.81
N GLU A 435 9.89 9.42 -21.67
CA GLU A 435 9.52 8.05 -21.25
C GLU A 435 10.47 7.44 -20.21
N ASP A 436 11.71 7.94 -20.14
CA ASP A 436 12.73 7.51 -19.18
C ASP A 436 12.49 8.08 -17.77
N HIS A 437 11.66 9.12 -17.64
CA HIS A 437 11.42 9.79 -16.37
C HIS A 437 10.37 9.05 -15.55
N VAL A 438 10.74 8.67 -14.33
CA VAL A 438 9.87 8.00 -13.37
C VAL A 438 9.33 9.05 -12.41
N GLY A 439 8.01 9.25 -12.38
CA GLY A 439 7.42 10.26 -11.49
C GLY A 439 7.27 9.78 -10.05
N ASN A 440 7.21 10.73 -9.12
CA ASN A 440 7.25 10.49 -7.68
C ASN A 440 6.06 11.16 -6.97
N LEU A 441 4.86 10.72 -7.32
CA LEU A 441 3.60 11.17 -6.73
C LEU A 441 3.14 10.24 -5.60
N VAL A 442 2.77 10.83 -4.47
CA VAL A 442 2.28 10.13 -3.28
C VAL A 442 0.95 10.73 -2.83
N PHE A 443 -0.07 9.88 -2.74
CA PHE A 443 -1.36 10.24 -2.19
C PHE A 443 -1.46 9.93 -0.70
N LEU A 444 -1.80 10.94 0.10
CA LEU A 444 -2.23 10.79 1.48
C LEU A 444 -3.71 10.46 1.48
N SER A 445 -4.11 9.31 2.04
CA SER A 445 -5.51 8.92 2.10
C SER A 445 -5.92 8.64 3.53
N ALA A 446 -7.13 9.06 3.87
CA ALA A 446 -7.75 8.66 5.13
C ALA A 446 -8.40 7.27 5.05
N ARG A 447 -8.43 6.64 3.87
CA ARG A 447 -9.04 5.33 3.69
C ARG A 447 -8.27 4.29 4.53
N PRO A 448 -8.97 3.50 5.36
CA PRO A 448 -8.32 2.58 6.25
C PRO A 448 -7.62 1.48 5.47
N HIS A 449 -6.45 1.07 5.94
CA HIS A 449 -5.89 -0.23 5.60
C HIS A 449 -6.85 -1.34 6.07
N VAL A 450 -7.18 -2.26 5.16
CA VAL A 450 -8.09 -3.38 5.43
C VAL A 450 -7.39 -4.68 5.08
N TYR A 451 -7.69 -5.75 5.84
CA TYR A 451 -7.17 -7.10 5.63
C TYR A 451 -7.02 -7.48 4.15
N LYS A 452 -5.85 -8.02 3.79
CA LYS A 452 -5.46 -8.35 2.40
C LYS A 452 -5.43 -7.15 1.44
N ASP A 453 -5.23 -5.95 1.95
CA ASP A 453 -5.05 -4.70 1.19
C ASP A 453 -6.24 -4.36 0.26
N VAL A 454 -7.46 -4.74 0.66
CA VAL A 454 -8.64 -4.69 -0.21
C VAL A 454 -9.00 -3.25 -0.59
N SER A 455 -8.92 -2.32 0.36
CA SER A 455 -9.23 -0.91 0.11
C SER A 455 -8.18 -0.27 -0.81
N GLU A 456 -6.91 -0.59 -0.61
CA GLU A 456 -5.79 -0.07 -1.39
C GLU A 456 -5.81 -0.59 -2.82
N LYS A 457 -6.06 -1.88 -3.03
CA LYS A 457 -6.18 -2.46 -4.38
C LYS A 457 -7.20 -1.73 -5.23
N LYS A 458 -8.33 -1.32 -4.64
CA LYS A 458 -9.35 -0.53 -5.33
C LYS A 458 -8.83 0.86 -5.70
N SER A 459 -8.06 1.51 -4.83
CA SER A 459 -7.42 2.79 -5.14
C SER A 459 -6.36 2.65 -6.24
N TYR A 460 -5.48 1.65 -6.17
CA TYR A 460 -4.47 1.39 -7.21
C TYR A 460 -5.09 1.04 -8.57
N ALA A 461 -6.22 0.32 -8.60
CA ALA A 461 -6.96 0.09 -9.84
C ALA A 461 -7.46 1.41 -10.46
N LYS A 462 -7.93 2.36 -9.64
CA LYS A 462 -8.30 3.70 -10.13
C LYS A 462 -7.09 4.49 -10.65
N PHE A 463 -5.96 4.40 -9.95
CA PHE A 463 -4.72 5.04 -10.40
C PHE A 463 -4.21 4.46 -11.72
N ALA A 464 -4.30 3.14 -11.92
CA ALA A 464 -3.99 2.51 -13.19
C ALA A 464 -4.86 3.08 -14.32
N VAL A 465 -6.16 3.27 -14.09
CA VAL A 465 -7.07 3.90 -15.08
C VAL A 465 -6.68 5.35 -15.35
N LEU A 466 -6.34 6.13 -14.32
CA LEU A 466 -5.89 7.52 -14.50
C LEU A 466 -4.61 7.59 -15.35
N HIS A 467 -3.66 6.69 -15.12
CA HIS A 467 -2.40 6.62 -15.84
C HIS A 467 -2.61 6.15 -17.29
N GLU A 468 -3.36 5.08 -17.51
CA GLU A 468 -3.55 4.48 -18.85
C GLU A 468 -4.50 5.29 -19.74
N LYS A 469 -5.52 5.95 -19.18
CA LYS A 469 -6.60 6.57 -19.97
C LYS A 469 -6.75 8.08 -19.83
N MET A 470 -6.29 8.67 -18.71
CA MET A 470 -6.55 10.07 -18.39
C MET A 470 -5.29 10.94 -18.39
N GLY A 471 -4.12 10.37 -18.71
CA GLY A 471 -2.87 11.12 -18.84
C GLY A 471 -2.15 11.46 -17.54
N MET A 472 -2.39 10.72 -16.45
CA MET A 472 -1.55 10.82 -15.25
C MET A 472 -0.14 10.29 -15.58
N HIS A 473 0.90 11.06 -15.27
CA HIS A 473 2.26 10.86 -15.77
C HIS A 473 3.03 9.72 -15.08
N THR A 474 2.58 9.27 -13.91
CA THR A 474 3.20 8.17 -13.15
C THR A 474 2.15 7.37 -12.39
N LEU A 475 2.49 6.15 -11.97
CA LEU A 475 1.67 5.39 -11.03
C LEU A 475 2.01 5.82 -9.60
N PRO A 476 1.07 6.46 -8.87
CA PRO A 476 1.32 7.03 -7.56
C PRO A 476 1.41 5.94 -6.48
N THR A 477 2.13 6.26 -5.41
CA THR A 477 2.03 5.54 -4.12
C THR A 477 0.86 6.09 -3.31
N MET A 478 0.23 5.26 -2.47
CA MET A 478 -0.79 5.70 -1.51
C MET A 478 -0.41 5.33 -0.08
N LEU A 479 -0.47 6.32 0.81
CA LEU A 479 -0.35 6.15 2.24
C LEU A 479 -1.75 6.04 2.83
N ALA A 480 -2.13 4.83 3.22
CA ALA A 480 -3.45 4.54 3.77
C ALA A 480 -3.58 5.02 5.23
N GLY A 481 -4.82 5.31 5.64
CA GLY A 481 -5.18 5.50 7.04
C GLY A 481 -5.27 4.16 7.79
N ASN A 482 -5.82 4.17 8.99
CA ASN A 482 -6.03 2.96 9.78
C ASN A 482 -7.52 2.77 10.12
N LEU A 483 -7.91 1.53 10.43
CA LEU A 483 -9.30 1.18 10.78
C LEU A 483 -9.79 1.94 12.02
N THR A 484 -8.91 2.22 12.97
CA THR A 484 -9.21 2.97 14.19
C THR A 484 -9.63 4.41 13.89
N SER A 485 -8.91 5.13 13.03
CA SER A 485 -9.28 6.50 12.65
C SER A 485 -10.55 6.53 11.81
N GLY A 486 -10.71 5.58 10.88
CA GLY A 486 -11.93 5.47 10.09
C GLY A 486 -13.19 5.17 10.93
N ARG A 487 -13.06 4.35 11.99
CA ARG A 487 -14.17 4.05 12.90
C ARG A 487 -14.55 5.23 13.77
N ALA A 488 -13.58 5.97 14.30
CA ALA A 488 -13.84 7.17 15.11
C ALA A 488 -14.66 8.19 14.31
N PHE A 489 -14.30 8.40 13.05
CA PHE A 489 -15.04 9.29 12.18
C PHE A 489 -16.46 8.82 11.85
N MET A 490 -16.63 7.53 11.50
CA MET A 490 -17.95 6.98 11.16
C MET A 490 -18.92 6.96 12.34
N TRP A 491 -18.42 6.83 13.58
CA TRP A 491 -19.26 6.66 14.77
C TRP A 491 -19.41 7.93 15.61
N GLN A 492 -18.36 8.75 15.69
CA GLN A 492 -18.30 9.94 16.54
C GLN A 492 -18.34 11.24 15.74
N GLY A 493 -18.23 11.17 14.40
CA GLY A 493 -18.10 12.35 13.55
C GLY A 493 -16.76 13.08 13.71
N ASP A 494 -15.81 12.49 14.43
CA ASP A 494 -14.53 13.10 14.76
C ASP A 494 -13.52 12.90 13.62
N LEU A 495 -13.06 14.03 13.05
CA LEU A 495 -12.08 14.07 11.97
C LEU A 495 -10.64 14.06 12.50
N GLU A 496 -10.43 14.37 13.78
CA GLU A 496 -9.10 14.52 14.38
C GLU A 496 -8.24 13.26 14.25
N PRO A 497 -8.75 12.03 14.51
CA PRO A 497 -7.95 10.82 14.37
C PRO A 497 -7.50 10.54 12.93
N MET A 498 -8.30 10.95 11.94
CA MET A 498 -7.94 10.82 10.52
C MET A 498 -6.88 11.86 10.14
N ALA A 499 -7.01 13.09 10.62
CA ALA A 499 -6.03 14.15 10.43
C ALA A 499 -4.68 13.77 11.07
N GLN A 500 -4.70 13.31 12.32
CA GLN A 500 -3.51 12.83 13.03
C GLN A 500 -2.84 11.68 12.26
N LYS A 501 -3.61 10.72 11.74
CA LYS A 501 -3.02 9.62 10.97
C LYS A 501 -2.40 10.10 9.65
N LYS A 502 -3.02 11.05 8.94
CA LYS A 502 -2.41 11.66 7.75
C LYS A 502 -1.12 12.38 8.12
N PHE A 503 -1.11 13.10 9.24
CA PHE A 503 0.07 13.81 9.75
C PHE A 503 1.20 12.85 10.16
N GLU A 504 0.90 11.73 10.80
CA GLU A 504 1.88 10.67 11.08
C GLU A 504 2.52 10.14 9.80
N ASN A 505 1.71 9.73 8.82
CA ASN A 505 2.19 9.22 7.54
C ASN A 505 3.03 10.27 6.78
N PHE A 506 2.63 11.55 6.86
CA PHE A 506 3.40 12.68 6.35
C PHE A 506 4.73 12.85 7.09
N SER A 507 4.74 12.73 8.42
CA SER A 507 5.93 12.88 9.26
C SER A 507 6.94 11.76 9.04
N GLU A 508 6.47 10.53 8.80
CA GLU A 508 7.30 9.40 8.39
C GLU A 508 7.98 9.64 7.02
N LEU A 509 7.34 10.42 6.14
CA LEU A 509 7.92 10.82 4.85
C LEU A 509 8.84 12.06 4.94
N ILE A 510 8.51 13.05 5.77
CA ILE A 510 9.13 14.39 5.74
C ILE A 510 9.94 14.71 7.01
N VAL A 511 9.41 14.46 8.22
CA VAL A 511 9.72 15.34 9.36
C VAL A 511 10.69 14.77 10.39
N GLU A 512 10.56 13.53 10.87
CA GLU A 512 11.35 13.10 12.04
C GLU A 512 12.84 12.82 11.75
N LYS A 513 13.26 12.76 10.47
CA LYS A 513 14.65 12.40 10.11
C LYS A 513 15.41 13.37 9.22
N PHE A 514 14.75 14.26 8.48
CA PHE A 514 15.43 15.06 7.46
C PHE A 514 15.46 16.58 7.73
N GLY A 515 14.74 17.04 8.78
CA GLY A 515 14.73 18.45 9.20
C GLY A 515 13.84 19.36 8.33
N PRO A 516 13.63 20.62 8.77
CA PRO A 516 12.73 21.57 8.10
C PRO A 516 13.18 22.00 6.69
N ASP A 517 14.47 21.85 6.36
CA ASP A 517 15.04 22.15 5.04
C ASP A 517 14.55 21.21 3.92
N ALA A 518 13.82 20.13 4.26
CA ALA A 518 13.37 19.11 3.31
C ALA A 518 12.06 19.48 2.56
N LEU A 519 11.32 20.48 3.02
CA LEU A 519 10.09 20.96 2.36
C LEU A 519 10.40 22.12 1.41
N GLU A 520 10.41 21.85 0.10
CA GLU A 520 10.67 22.87 -0.92
C GLU A 520 9.51 23.88 -1.05
N ALA A 521 8.27 23.39 -1.06
CA ALA A 521 7.07 24.20 -1.17
C ALA A 521 5.84 23.46 -0.63
N GLY A 522 4.91 24.20 -0.03
CA GLY A 522 3.59 23.71 0.35
C GLY A 522 2.50 24.41 -0.46
N PHE A 523 1.76 23.65 -1.28
CA PHE A 523 0.61 24.16 -2.02
C PHE A 523 -0.67 23.75 -1.32
N PHE A 524 -1.26 24.70 -0.60
CA PHE A 524 -2.55 24.49 0.06
C PHE A 524 -3.63 25.14 -0.79
N HIS A 525 -4.46 24.33 -1.46
CA HIS A 525 -5.67 24.86 -2.07
C HIS A 525 -6.66 25.16 -0.94
N ARG A 526 -6.70 26.42 -0.50
CA ARG A 526 -7.76 26.86 0.40
C ARG A 526 -9.06 26.83 -0.39
N VAL A 527 -9.97 25.91 -0.07
CA VAL A 527 -11.32 25.93 -0.62
C VAL A 527 -11.97 27.21 -0.12
N GLN A 528 -12.00 28.21 -0.99
CA GLN A 528 -12.64 29.50 -0.72
C GLN A 528 -14.01 29.52 -1.41
N PRO A 529 -15.00 30.20 -0.83
CA PRO A 529 -16.24 30.54 -1.55
C PRO A 529 -15.90 31.12 -2.91
N MET A 530 -16.72 30.82 -3.91
CA MET A 530 -16.50 31.20 -5.31
C MET A 530 -16.24 32.70 -5.47
N GLU A 531 -16.90 33.50 -4.63
CA GLU A 531 -16.80 34.96 -4.55
C GLU A 531 -15.45 35.47 -4.03
N LYS A 532 -14.61 34.57 -3.53
CA LYS A 532 -13.26 34.86 -3.00
C LYS A 532 -12.15 34.21 -3.83
N MET A 533 -12.48 33.59 -4.96
CA MET A 533 -11.46 33.09 -5.88
C MET A 533 -10.71 34.26 -6.52
N PHE A 534 -9.40 34.09 -6.69
CA PHE A 534 -8.56 35.07 -7.38
C PHE A 534 -9.07 35.27 -8.81
N ASN A 535 -9.29 36.53 -9.23
CA ASN A 535 -9.93 36.93 -10.50
C ASN A 535 -11.42 36.60 -10.68
N TYR A 536 -12.17 36.25 -9.62
CA TYR A 536 -13.64 36.23 -9.69
C TYR A 536 -14.19 37.65 -9.50
N HIS A 537 -14.81 38.20 -10.53
CA HIS A 537 -15.48 39.50 -10.48
C HIS A 537 -16.98 39.38 -10.70
N SER A 538 -17.42 38.48 -11.59
CA SER A 538 -18.84 38.29 -11.90
C SER A 538 -19.16 36.84 -12.31
N LYS A 539 -20.46 36.57 -12.56
CA LYS A 539 -20.91 35.29 -13.11
C LYS A 539 -20.44 35.05 -14.55
N GLU A 540 -19.98 36.08 -15.27
CA GLU A 540 -19.45 35.95 -16.63
C GLU A 540 -18.06 35.30 -16.61
N ASP A 541 -17.29 35.48 -15.53
CA ASP A 541 -16.01 34.80 -15.33
C ASP A 541 -16.21 33.28 -15.24
N LEU A 542 -17.32 32.81 -14.66
CA LEU A 542 -17.67 31.39 -14.63
C LEU A 542 -17.97 30.82 -16.01
N GLU A 543 -18.69 31.56 -16.84
CA GLU A 543 -18.95 31.12 -18.22
C GLU A 543 -17.65 31.09 -19.03
N ARG A 544 -16.77 32.06 -18.79
CA ARG A 544 -15.44 32.10 -19.39
C ARG A 544 -14.58 30.92 -18.93
N TRP A 545 -14.51 30.63 -17.64
CA TRP A 545 -13.77 29.49 -17.09
C TRP A 545 -14.31 28.16 -17.59
N ARG A 546 -15.64 27.99 -17.65
CA ARG A 546 -16.28 26.81 -18.26
C ARG A 546 -15.93 26.65 -19.74
N LYS A 547 -15.87 27.73 -20.51
CA LYS A 547 -15.41 27.70 -21.91
C LYS A 547 -13.92 27.36 -22.02
N MET A 548 -13.13 27.67 -21.00
CA MET A 548 -11.70 27.36 -20.91
C MET A 548 -11.41 26.01 -20.22
N ASN A 549 -12.43 25.25 -19.79
CA ASN A 549 -12.29 24.03 -18.98
C ASN A 549 -11.42 24.23 -17.71
N ILE A 550 -11.54 25.39 -17.07
CA ILE A 550 -10.92 25.71 -15.75
C ILE A 550 -11.93 25.48 -14.63
#